data_AF-A0A183KYP9-F1
#
_entry.id   AF-A0A183KYP9-F1
#
_cell.length_a   1.000
_cell.length_b   1.000
_cell.length_c   1.000
_cell.angle_alpha   90.00
_cell.angle_beta   90.00
_cell.angle_gamma   90.00
#
_symmetry.space_group_name_H-M   'P 1'
#
loop_
_entity.id
_entity.type
_entity.pdbx_description
1 polymer ?
#
loop_
_entity_poly.entity_id
_entity_poly.type
_entity_poly.pdbx_seq_one_letter_code
_entity_poly.pdbx_strand_id
1 'polypeptide(L)'
;MLSWSTIISLLINANIILLNAFPVRDTPPQLFGLMYAEETKSSRERYQLKHDETNPNSSMYIYDYHNEGDAIYVVISISKKDLEFVDNYQIKPVICLISYSSHVPLALSYDLDFTLSAELVNQSWYWLPPSLNASTNISVYILPKLVGLDYLVFWIRQAKPKHGYISPTPWFANNSETLRKQYFDSLVIDYRLNVSLYNNQDYNDDNNKNNTMGFPVIVTADKGIGHLVFRIIVIIMVTVFTFTMGCDLEVPLILHHFKRPISVSIGFFCQFFFMPLIAFGIAKIIPIRSDFGFGLLTIACSPGGGASNGWCLLLGGDINLSILMTFISSLSALCKFNLLTV
;
A
#
# COMPACT_ATOMS: atom_id res chain seq x y z
N MET A 1 -45.04 4.33 11.08
CA MET A 1 -44.62 4.12 9.68
C MET A 1 -44.04 5.43 9.19
N LEU A 2 -42.72 5.54 9.02
CA LEU A 2 -42.14 6.73 8.40
C LEU A 2 -42.56 6.76 6.93
N SER A 3 -43.00 7.92 6.44
CA SER A 3 -43.44 8.09 5.06
C SER A 3 -42.23 8.02 4.12
N TRP A 4 -42.42 7.49 2.91
CA TRP A 4 -41.36 7.43 1.89
C TRP A 4 -40.73 8.80 1.59
N SER A 5 -41.49 9.89 1.75
CA SER A 5 -40.98 11.26 1.62
C SER A 5 -39.95 11.64 2.68
N THR A 6 -40.05 11.11 3.91
CA THR A 6 -39.08 11.40 4.98
C THR A 6 -37.75 10.69 4.74
N ILE A 7 -37.78 9.47 4.16
CA ILE A 7 -36.58 8.68 3.84
C ILE A 7 -35.81 9.31 2.67
N ILE A 8 -36.51 9.78 1.63
CA ILE A 8 -35.91 10.46 0.49
C ILE A 8 -35.27 11.80 0.92
N SER A 9 -35.94 12.56 1.78
CA SER A 9 -35.37 13.79 2.37
C SER A 9 -34.11 13.52 3.20
N LEU A 10 -34.09 12.42 3.96
CA LEU A 10 -32.93 12.01 4.75
C LEU A 10 -31.74 11.62 3.87
N LEU A 11 -31.98 10.93 2.76
CA LEU A 11 -30.95 10.55 1.79
C LEU A 11 -30.37 11.76 1.04
N ILE A 12 -31.21 12.73 0.68
CA ILE A 12 -30.76 13.98 0.03
C ILE A 12 -29.92 14.81 1.00
N ASN A 13 -30.38 14.96 2.25
CA ASN A 13 -29.63 15.69 3.28
C ASN A 13 -28.32 14.97 3.67
N ALA A 14 -28.30 13.63 3.71
CA ALA A 14 -27.08 12.86 3.92
C ALA A 14 -26.07 13.02 2.77
N ASN A 15 -26.54 13.14 1.52
CA ASN A 15 -25.67 13.36 0.35
C ASN A 15 -25.06 14.77 0.34
N ILE A 16 -25.83 15.78 0.79
CA ILE A 16 -25.35 17.16 0.94
C ILE A 16 -24.34 17.29 2.09
N ILE A 17 -24.50 16.52 3.17
CA ILE A 17 -23.53 16.45 4.27
C ILE A 17 -22.24 15.73 3.83
N LEU A 18 -22.34 14.71 2.97
CA LEU A 18 -21.17 14.02 2.42
C LEU A 18 -20.36 14.92 1.48
N LEU A 19 -21.01 15.76 0.66
CA LEU A 19 -20.32 16.70 -0.23
C LEU A 19 -19.51 17.77 0.52
N ASN A 20 -19.96 18.18 1.71
CA ASN A 20 -19.28 19.18 2.54
C ASN A 20 -18.19 18.57 3.47
N ALA A 21 -18.05 17.25 3.50
CA ALA A 21 -17.07 16.56 4.34
C ALA A 21 -15.74 16.24 3.61
N PHE A 22 -15.63 16.52 2.31
CA PHE A 22 -14.39 16.33 1.56
C PHE A 22 -13.57 17.62 1.57
N PRO A 23 -12.40 17.65 2.24
CA PRO A 23 -11.47 18.75 2.05
C PRO A 23 -10.97 18.74 0.60
N VAL A 24 -11.31 19.80 -0.14
CA VAL A 24 -10.59 20.20 -1.35
C VAL A 24 -9.15 20.48 -0.91
N ARG A 25 -8.20 19.67 -1.36
CA ARG A 25 -6.79 20.04 -1.34
C ARG A 25 -6.03 19.42 -2.49
N ASP A 26 -5.45 20.32 -3.29
CA ASP A 26 -4.46 20.06 -4.31
C ASP A 26 -3.19 19.46 -3.69
N THR A 27 -2.96 18.17 -3.91
CA THR A 27 -1.63 17.55 -3.88
C THR A 27 -1.55 16.45 -4.96
N PRO A 28 -0.39 16.26 -5.62
CA PRO A 28 -0.24 15.29 -6.72
C PRO A 28 -0.38 13.83 -6.22
N PRO A 29 -0.64 12.87 -7.13
CA PRO A 29 -1.52 11.73 -6.86
C PRO A 29 -0.87 10.62 -6.02
N GLN A 30 -1.46 10.29 -4.87
CA GLN A 30 -2.48 9.23 -4.83
C GLN A 30 -2.14 7.92 -5.56
N LEU A 31 -1.08 7.21 -5.18
CA LEU A 31 -0.69 5.93 -5.80
C LEU A 31 -0.79 4.74 -4.81
N PHE A 32 -1.98 4.47 -4.29
CA PHE A 32 -2.21 3.35 -3.38
C PHE A 32 -2.67 2.11 -4.16
N GLY A 33 -1.72 1.27 -4.55
CA GLY A 33 -1.98 0.03 -5.30
C GLY A 33 -1.35 -0.04 -6.69
N LEU A 34 -0.33 0.77 -6.99
CA LEU A 34 0.24 0.81 -8.33
C LEU A 34 1.64 0.22 -8.40
N MET A 35 1.83 -0.50 -9.49
CA MET A 35 3.11 -0.87 -10.08
C MET A 35 4.12 0.26 -9.89
N TYR A 36 5.13 0.01 -9.07
CA TYR A 36 6.23 0.93 -8.84
C TYR A 36 6.89 1.28 -10.19
N ALA A 37 7.59 2.42 -10.25
CA ALA A 37 8.56 2.63 -11.32
C ALA A 37 9.47 1.38 -11.39
N GLU A 38 9.77 0.91 -12.61
CA GLU A 38 10.48 -0.36 -12.84
C GLU A 38 11.77 -0.44 -11.98
N GLU A 39 12.45 0.69 -11.81
CA GLU A 39 13.64 0.86 -10.98
C GLU A 39 13.38 0.61 -9.48
N THR A 40 12.32 1.22 -8.92
CA THR A 40 11.91 1.02 -7.52
C THR A 40 11.49 -0.43 -7.27
N LYS A 41 10.77 -1.05 -8.22
CA LYS A 41 10.40 -2.47 -8.13
C LYS A 41 11.64 -3.37 -8.07
N SER A 42 12.57 -3.18 -9.01
CA SER A 42 13.81 -3.97 -9.05
C SER A 42 14.64 -3.81 -7.78
N SER A 43 14.65 -2.61 -7.18
CA SER A 43 15.39 -2.33 -5.95
C SER A 43 14.75 -3.00 -4.74
N ARG A 44 13.42 -2.99 -4.63
CA ARG A 44 12.67 -3.69 -3.58
C ARG A 44 12.85 -5.21 -3.66
N GLU A 45 12.81 -5.78 -4.86
CA GLU A 45 13.08 -7.21 -5.08
C GLU A 45 14.51 -7.58 -4.62
N ARG A 46 15.51 -6.75 -4.93
CA ARG A 46 16.89 -6.95 -4.43
C ARG A 46 16.97 -6.92 -2.90
N TYR A 47 16.32 -5.95 -2.26
CA TYR A 47 16.31 -5.89 -0.79
C TYR A 47 15.62 -7.10 -0.18
N GLN A 48 14.49 -7.52 -0.75
CA GLN A 48 13.72 -8.66 -0.27
C GLN A 48 14.52 -9.97 -0.37
N LEU A 49 15.16 -10.23 -1.51
CA LEU A 49 15.99 -11.43 -1.71
C LEU A 49 17.11 -11.52 -0.67
N LYS A 50 17.78 -10.40 -0.38
CA LYS A 50 18.88 -10.38 0.59
C LYS A 50 18.39 -10.60 2.04
N HIS A 51 17.17 -10.20 2.38
CA HIS A 51 16.57 -10.52 3.68
C HIS A 51 16.11 -11.98 3.77
N ASP A 52 15.63 -12.57 2.67
CA ASP A 52 15.22 -13.99 2.64
C ASP A 52 16.42 -14.96 2.70
N GLU A 53 17.60 -14.54 2.22
CA GLU A 53 18.86 -15.26 2.41
C GLU A 53 19.32 -15.29 3.88
N THR A 54 18.96 -14.26 4.67
CA THR A 54 19.22 -14.23 6.10
C THR A 54 18.15 -15.02 6.87
N ASN A 55 18.56 -15.80 7.88
CA ASN A 55 17.70 -16.74 8.61
C ASN A 55 16.31 -16.14 8.98
N PRO A 56 15.19 -16.68 8.46
CA PRO A 56 13.86 -16.07 8.59
C PRO A 56 13.39 -15.95 10.05
N ASN A 57 13.90 -16.80 10.94
CA ASN A 57 13.58 -16.81 12.36
C ASN A 57 14.34 -15.77 13.19
N SER A 58 15.22 -14.95 12.58
CA SER A 58 15.88 -13.86 13.28
C SER A 58 14.86 -12.80 13.71
N SER A 59 15.00 -12.27 14.92
CA SER A 59 14.21 -11.12 15.40
C SER A 59 14.69 -9.78 14.85
N MET A 60 15.76 -9.79 14.03
CA MET A 60 16.48 -8.62 13.58
C MET A 60 16.77 -8.75 12.08
N TYR A 61 16.52 -7.69 11.32
CA TYR A 61 17.06 -7.53 9.97
C TYR A 61 18.52 -7.13 10.09
N ILE A 62 19.40 -7.83 9.38
CA ILE A 62 20.83 -7.56 9.35
C ILE A 62 21.20 -7.39 7.89
N TYR A 63 21.80 -6.26 7.55
CA TYR A 63 22.28 -5.98 6.21
C TYR A 63 23.76 -5.63 6.27
N ASP A 64 24.58 -6.42 5.58
CA ASP A 64 26.01 -6.24 5.47
C ASP A 64 26.37 -5.61 4.12
N TYR A 65 27.32 -4.68 4.17
CA TYR A 65 27.95 -4.07 3.02
C TYR A 65 29.44 -4.23 3.14
N HIS A 66 30.02 -4.78 2.09
CA HIS A 66 31.44 -4.99 1.95
C HIS A 66 31.91 -4.38 0.64
N ASN A 67 32.89 -3.48 0.74
CA ASN A 67 33.62 -2.98 -0.43
C ASN A 67 35.08 -3.47 -0.35
N GLU A 68 35.42 -4.42 -1.21
CA GLU A 68 36.74 -5.07 -1.24
C GLU A 68 37.89 -4.08 -1.54
N GLY A 69 37.62 -2.99 -2.27
CA GLY A 69 38.64 -2.02 -2.66
C GLY A 69 39.15 -1.14 -1.51
N ASP A 70 38.23 -0.59 -0.71
CA ASP A 70 38.54 0.38 0.35
C ASP A 70 38.56 -0.25 1.77
N ALA A 71 38.45 -1.58 1.86
CA ALA A 71 38.31 -2.33 3.11
C ALA A 71 37.22 -1.74 4.03
N ILE A 72 36.07 -1.40 3.42
CA ILE A 72 34.90 -0.88 4.15
C ILE A 72 34.00 -2.06 4.47
N TYR A 73 33.74 -2.25 5.76
CA TYR A 73 32.76 -3.20 6.27
C TYR A 73 31.74 -2.47 7.13
N VAL A 74 30.47 -2.51 6.74
CA VAL A 74 29.38 -1.89 7.50
C VAL A 74 28.25 -2.89 7.64
N VAL A 75 27.78 -3.09 8.86
CA VAL A 75 26.64 -3.93 9.20
C VAL A 75 25.61 -3.06 9.90
N ILE A 76 24.43 -2.97 9.32
CA ILE A 76 23.28 -2.30 9.93
C ILE A 76 22.30 -3.38 10.38
N SER A 77 21.93 -3.30 11.65
CA SER A 77 20.99 -4.22 12.26
C SER A 77 19.80 -3.47 12.87
N ILE A 78 18.58 -3.88 12.55
CA ILE A 78 17.33 -3.27 13.03
C ILE A 78 16.35 -4.36 13.49
N SER A 79 15.69 -4.15 14.62
CA SER A 79 14.64 -5.07 15.11
C SER A 79 13.44 -5.12 14.16
N LYS A 80 12.97 -6.33 13.80
CA LYS A 80 11.80 -6.49 12.90
C LYS A 80 10.55 -5.80 13.48
N LYS A 81 10.34 -5.91 14.79
CA LYS A 81 9.21 -5.31 15.51
C LYS A 81 9.24 -3.77 15.51
N ASP A 82 10.42 -3.17 15.38
CA ASP A 82 10.54 -1.71 15.41
C ASP A 82 10.08 -1.11 14.09
N LEU A 83 10.21 -1.87 12.99
CA LEU A 83 9.81 -1.50 11.63
C LEU A 83 8.35 -1.84 11.29
N GLU A 84 7.64 -2.52 12.20
CA GLU A 84 6.19 -2.70 12.14
C GLU A 84 5.50 -1.53 12.85
N PHE A 85 4.70 -0.79 12.08
CA PHE A 85 3.94 0.36 12.54
C PHE A 85 2.45 0.09 12.42
N VAL A 86 1.71 0.78 13.28
CA VAL A 86 0.26 0.88 13.19
C VAL A 86 -0.05 2.30 12.75
N ASP A 87 -1.02 2.45 11.84
CA ASP A 87 -1.48 3.73 11.34
C ASP A 87 -2.25 4.50 12.44
N ASN A 88 -1.49 5.08 13.37
CA ASN A 88 -1.99 5.83 14.53
C ASN A 88 -1.50 7.29 14.54
N TYR A 89 -0.81 7.73 13.49
CA TYR A 89 -0.20 9.07 13.36
C TYR A 89 0.72 9.45 14.53
N GLN A 90 1.32 8.46 15.22
CA GLN A 90 2.27 8.72 16.31
C GLN A 90 3.71 8.50 15.84
N ILE A 91 4.58 9.47 16.14
CA ILE A 91 6.00 9.37 15.86
C ILE A 91 6.60 8.27 16.74
N LYS A 92 7.20 7.26 16.12
CA LYS A 92 7.88 6.16 16.83
C LYS A 92 9.37 6.14 16.46
N PRO A 93 10.28 6.11 17.45
CA PRO A 93 11.71 5.99 17.19
C PRO A 93 12.08 4.54 16.84
N VAL A 94 12.87 4.38 15.77
CA VAL A 94 13.50 3.12 15.36
C VAL A 94 14.98 3.22 15.66
N ILE A 95 15.49 2.30 16.47
CA ILE A 95 16.91 2.26 16.82
C ILE A 95 17.64 1.36 15.83
N CYS A 96 18.57 1.94 15.09
CA CYS A 96 19.43 1.26 14.14
C CYS A 96 20.81 1.06 14.76
N LEU A 97 21.23 -0.20 14.92
CA LEU A 97 22.57 -0.54 15.40
C LEU A 97 23.50 -0.65 14.20
N ILE A 98 24.54 0.17 14.18
CA ILE A 98 25.50 0.22 13.08
C ILE A 98 26.86 -0.20 13.60
N SER A 99 27.36 -1.33 13.12
CA SER A 99 28.71 -1.81 13.38
C SER A 99 29.54 -1.63 12.12
N TYR A 100 30.66 -0.93 12.21
CA TYR A 100 31.50 -0.67 11.04
C TYR A 100 32.99 -0.79 11.33
N SER A 101 33.73 -1.13 10.30
CA SER A 101 35.18 -1.21 10.27
C SER A 101 35.66 -0.61 8.96
N SER A 102 36.42 0.49 9.03
CA SER A 102 36.90 1.21 7.86
C SER A 102 38.14 2.01 8.18
N HIS A 103 39.11 1.99 7.27
CA HIS A 103 40.31 2.82 7.33
C HIS A 103 40.07 4.27 6.87
N VAL A 104 38.97 4.52 6.16
CA VAL A 104 38.59 5.85 5.65
C VAL A 104 37.30 6.31 6.34
N PRO A 105 37.13 7.60 6.66
CA PRO A 105 35.88 8.12 7.18
C PRO A 105 34.70 7.84 6.24
N LEU A 106 33.53 7.61 6.82
CA LEU A 106 32.30 7.27 6.08
C LEU A 106 31.23 8.34 6.28
N ALA A 107 30.40 8.54 5.26
CA ALA A 107 29.18 9.32 5.32
C ALA A 107 28.00 8.37 5.17
N LEU A 108 27.11 8.36 6.15
CA LEU A 108 25.89 7.57 6.15
C LEU A 108 24.68 8.51 6.10
N SER A 109 23.78 8.27 5.16
CA SER A 109 22.50 8.97 5.08
C SER A 109 21.38 7.96 4.99
N TYR A 110 20.20 8.29 5.50
CA TYR A 110 19.00 7.47 5.35
C TYR A 110 17.81 8.30 4.93
N ASP A 111 16.89 7.66 4.22
CA ASP A 111 15.66 8.24 3.72
C ASP A 111 14.64 7.12 3.45
N LEU A 112 13.38 7.49 3.27
CA LEU A 112 12.33 6.57 2.86
C LEU A 112 12.22 6.56 1.33
N ASP A 113 12.12 5.36 0.75
CA ASP A 113 11.93 5.17 -0.70
C ASP A 113 10.61 5.80 -1.20
N PHE A 114 9.57 5.75 -0.38
CA PHE A 114 8.28 6.35 -0.67
C PHE A 114 7.74 7.04 0.58
N THR A 115 7.20 8.26 0.44
CA THR A 115 6.82 9.12 1.58
C THR A 115 5.31 9.14 1.86
N LEU A 116 4.57 8.16 1.33
CA LEU A 116 3.10 8.15 1.39
C LEU A 116 2.59 7.31 2.56
N SER A 117 3.16 6.12 2.78
CA SER A 117 2.77 5.26 3.91
C SER A 117 3.45 5.69 5.20
N ALA A 118 4.71 6.12 5.13
CA ALA A 118 5.44 6.71 6.24
C ALA A 118 6.18 8.00 5.84
N GLU A 119 6.36 8.92 6.78
CA GLU A 119 7.19 10.12 6.62
C GLU A 119 8.33 10.11 7.64
N LEU A 120 9.50 10.53 7.18
CA LEU A 120 10.69 10.65 8.01
C LEU A 120 10.74 12.01 8.66
N VAL A 121 10.70 12.07 10.00
CA VAL A 121 10.68 13.34 10.75
C VAL A 121 12.07 13.96 10.83
N ASN A 122 13.12 13.14 10.90
CA ASN A 122 14.51 13.59 11.00
C ASN A 122 15.37 13.03 9.86
N GLN A 123 15.51 13.81 8.78
CA GLN A 123 16.56 13.54 7.79
C GLN A 123 17.89 14.07 8.30
N SER A 124 18.86 13.17 8.47
CA SER A 124 20.20 13.55 8.92
C SER A 124 21.25 12.65 8.32
N TRP A 125 22.45 13.20 8.19
CA TRP A 125 23.63 12.47 7.73
C TRP A 125 24.59 12.31 8.88
N TYR A 126 25.30 11.20 8.88
CA TYR A 126 26.24 10.86 9.93
C TYR A 126 27.62 10.76 9.30
N TRP A 127 28.56 11.54 9.83
CA TRP A 127 29.96 11.29 9.57
C TRP A 127 30.47 10.29 10.60
N LEU A 128 31.10 9.22 10.14
CA LEU A 128 31.71 8.20 10.97
C LEU A 128 33.24 8.30 10.84
N PRO A 129 33.98 8.41 11.96
CA PRO A 129 35.45 8.43 11.93
C PRO A 129 36.02 7.08 11.47
N PRO A 130 37.23 7.05 10.90
CA PRO A 130 37.90 5.79 10.58
C PRO A 130 38.15 5.02 11.87
N SER A 131 37.72 3.77 11.92
CA SER A 131 37.86 2.91 13.09
C SER A 131 37.86 1.43 12.72
N LEU A 132 38.56 0.63 13.53
CA LEU A 132 38.60 -0.83 13.42
C LEU A 132 37.60 -1.38 14.45
N ASN A 133 36.38 -1.70 13.99
CA ASN A 133 35.27 -2.24 14.78
C ASN A 133 34.63 -1.28 15.79
N ALA A 134 34.08 -0.16 15.33
CA ALA A 134 33.21 0.68 16.15
C ALA A 134 31.73 0.30 15.97
N SER A 135 30.93 0.50 17.02
CA SER A 135 29.48 0.37 16.99
C SER A 135 28.80 1.64 17.47
N THR A 136 27.73 2.03 16.79
CA THR A 136 27.01 3.30 17.03
C THR A 136 25.51 3.08 16.86
N ASN A 137 24.70 3.75 17.67
CA ASN A 137 23.25 3.67 17.59
C ASN A 137 22.70 4.95 16.95
N ILE A 138 21.85 4.79 15.93
CA ILE A 138 21.15 5.90 15.29
C ILE A 138 19.65 5.74 15.52
N SER A 139 19.02 6.78 16.08
CA SER A 139 17.57 6.83 16.25
C SER A 139 16.92 7.54 15.06
N VAL A 140 16.08 6.81 14.33
CA VAL A 140 15.31 7.30 13.19
C VAL A 140 13.86 7.50 13.63
N TYR A 141 13.29 8.69 13.44
CA TYR A 141 11.93 9.00 13.84
C TYR A 141 11.00 8.91 12.63
N ILE A 142 10.10 7.93 12.65
CA ILE A 142 9.18 7.64 11.56
C ILE A 142 7.75 7.96 12.01
N LEU A 143 7.02 8.69 11.17
CA LEU A 143 5.61 8.99 11.33
C LEU A 143 4.79 8.14 10.33
N PRO A 144 4.03 7.13 10.78
CA PRO A 144 3.11 6.40 9.90
C PRO A 144 1.91 7.29 9.53
N LYS A 145 1.47 7.22 8.27
CA LYS A 145 0.34 8.00 7.72
C LYS A 145 -0.74 7.17 7.06
N LEU A 146 -0.31 6.20 6.26
CA LEU A 146 -1.18 5.33 5.48
C LEU A 146 -0.64 3.91 5.57
N VAL A 147 -1.53 2.93 5.48
CA VAL A 147 -1.17 1.51 5.37
C VAL A 147 -0.17 1.31 4.23
N GLY A 148 0.68 0.30 4.25
CA GLY A 148 1.51 -0.02 3.09
C GLY A 148 2.90 -0.50 3.45
N LEU A 149 3.71 -0.69 2.42
CA LEU A 149 5.08 -1.16 2.50
C LEU A 149 6.00 -0.10 1.90
N ASP A 150 6.79 0.52 2.77
CA ASP A 150 7.89 1.40 2.39
C ASP A 150 9.21 0.72 2.72
N TYR A 151 10.32 1.27 2.23
CA TYR A 151 11.65 0.82 2.59
C TYR A 151 12.44 2.00 3.17
N LEU A 152 13.02 1.78 4.34
CA LEU A 152 14.04 2.65 4.92
C LEU A 152 15.37 2.31 4.27
N VAL A 153 15.87 3.21 3.43
CA VAL A 153 17.09 3.00 2.66
C VAL A 153 18.24 3.74 3.30
N PHE A 154 19.36 3.05 3.49
CA PHE A 154 20.64 3.63 3.90
C PHE A 154 21.58 3.71 2.71
N TRP A 155 22.25 4.84 2.56
CA TRP A 155 23.34 5.05 1.63
C TRP A 155 24.64 5.25 2.40
N ILE A 156 25.68 4.54 1.98
CA ILE A 156 27.02 4.64 2.54
C ILE A 156 27.95 5.19 1.46
N ARG A 157 28.75 6.18 1.82
CA ARG A 157 29.74 6.81 0.93
C ARG A 157 31.04 7.07 1.68
N GLN A 158 32.13 7.23 0.96
CA GLN A 158 33.39 7.68 1.51
C GLN A 158 33.31 9.18 1.82
N ALA A 159 33.68 9.57 3.05
CA ALA A 159 33.64 10.94 3.49
C ALA A 159 35.01 11.62 3.41
N LYS A 160 35.02 12.96 3.42
CA LYS A 160 36.26 13.72 3.56
C LYS A 160 36.77 13.63 5.01
N PRO A 161 38.09 13.45 5.22
CA PRO A 161 38.67 13.51 6.55
C PRO A 161 38.53 14.92 7.11
N LYS A 162 38.01 15.03 8.34
CA LYS A 162 37.94 16.29 9.09
C LYS A 162 38.79 16.19 10.35
N HIS A 163 39.67 17.17 10.54
CA HIS A 163 40.49 17.26 11.74
C HIS A 163 39.65 17.81 12.91
N GLY A 164 39.72 17.16 14.07
CA GLY A 164 39.05 17.60 15.31
C GLY A 164 37.77 16.85 15.69
N TYR A 165 37.28 15.94 14.84
CA TYR A 165 36.13 15.08 15.15
C TYR A 165 36.60 13.65 15.41
N ILE A 166 36.27 13.14 16.60
CA ILE A 166 36.65 11.78 17.07
C ILE A 166 35.45 10.88 17.33
N SER A 167 34.23 11.42 17.23
CA SER A 167 32.98 10.70 17.44
C SER A 167 32.05 10.84 16.24
N PRO A 168 31.12 9.88 16.05
CA PRO A 168 30.07 9.98 15.05
C PRO A 168 29.28 11.27 15.29
N THR A 169 29.15 12.08 14.26
CA THR A 169 28.54 13.41 14.37
C THR A 169 27.36 13.52 13.40
N PRO A 170 26.15 13.87 13.90
CA PRO A 170 25.00 14.10 13.03
C PRO A 170 25.10 15.49 12.40
N TRP A 171 24.86 15.56 11.10
CA TRP A 171 24.58 16.78 10.35
C TRP A 171 23.11 16.77 9.94
N PHE A 172 22.38 17.77 10.41
CA PHE A 172 21.00 17.95 10.03
C PHE A 172 20.91 18.39 8.56
N ALA A 173 20.10 17.68 7.79
CA ALA A 173 19.76 18.11 6.44
C ALA A 173 18.78 19.29 6.55
N ASN A 174 19.13 20.44 5.96
CA ASN A 174 18.21 21.57 5.82
C ASN A 174 17.53 21.49 4.44
N ASN A 175 16.25 21.85 4.38
CA ASN A 175 15.41 21.73 3.18
C ASN A 175 15.83 22.65 2.02
N SER A 176 16.70 23.63 2.26
CA SER A 176 17.23 24.47 1.18
C SER A 176 18.27 23.71 0.36
N GLU A 177 18.02 23.54 -0.94
CA GLU A 177 18.89 22.80 -1.86
C GLU A 177 20.33 23.33 -1.91
N THR A 178 20.52 24.63 -1.74
CA THR A 178 21.83 25.30 -1.78
C THR A 178 22.72 24.86 -0.62
N LEU A 179 22.18 24.87 0.60
CA LEU A 179 22.89 24.39 1.78
C LEU A 179 23.14 22.88 1.67
N ARG A 180 22.16 22.10 1.19
CA ARG A 180 22.34 20.66 0.97
C ARG A 180 23.52 20.35 0.04
N LYS A 181 23.65 21.07 -1.08
CA LYS A 181 24.78 20.95 -2.01
C LYS A 181 26.10 21.33 -1.34
N GLN A 182 26.15 22.48 -0.66
CA GLN A 182 27.33 22.93 0.06
C GLN A 182 27.76 21.94 1.16
N TYR A 183 26.80 21.29 1.83
CA TYR A 183 27.07 20.25 2.83
C TYR A 183 27.60 18.96 2.20
N PHE A 184 26.98 18.48 1.11
CA PHE A 184 27.47 17.31 0.36
C PHE A 184 28.91 17.52 -0.11
N ASP A 185 29.21 18.68 -0.70
CA ASP A 185 30.56 19.03 -1.16
C ASP A 185 31.57 19.05 -0.01
N SER A 186 31.13 19.40 1.20
CA SER A 186 31.97 19.44 2.39
C SER A 186 32.19 18.07 3.07
N LEU A 187 31.28 17.11 2.83
CA LEU A 187 31.25 15.83 3.54
C LEU A 187 31.69 14.64 2.67
N VAL A 188 31.43 14.65 1.36
CA VAL A 188 31.66 13.50 0.47
C VAL A 188 32.81 13.81 -0.52
N ILE A 189 33.63 12.80 -0.83
CA ILE A 189 34.78 12.96 -1.74
C ILE A 189 34.32 13.08 -3.21
N ASP A 190 33.31 12.32 -3.63
CA ASP A 190 32.83 12.25 -5.01
C ASP A 190 31.61 13.12 -5.30
N TYR A 191 31.80 14.44 -5.45
CA TYR A 191 30.79 15.30 -6.09
C TYR A 191 30.96 15.40 -7.61
N ARG A 192 32.03 14.82 -8.18
CA ARG A 192 32.27 14.84 -9.64
C ARG A 192 31.37 13.86 -10.39
N LEU A 193 30.06 14.03 -10.26
CA LEU A 193 29.11 13.75 -11.32
C LEU A 193 28.30 15.01 -11.62
N ASN A 194 28.85 15.81 -12.52
CA ASN A 194 28.23 16.82 -13.37
C ASN A 194 26.71 17.05 -13.18
N VAL A 195 26.38 18.19 -12.56
CA VAL A 195 25.09 18.90 -12.70
C VAL A 195 24.76 19.27 -14.17
N SER A 196 25.65 18.96 -15.13
CA SER A 196 25.41 19.06 -16.58
C SER A 196 24.94 17.77 -17.26
N LEU A 197 24.70 16.67 -16.52
CA LEU A 197 24.17 15.41 -17.07
C LEU A 197 22.71 15.14 -16.67
N TYR A 198 21.88 16.18 -16.60
CA TYR A 198 20.42 15.99 -16.70
C TYR A 198 19.98 15.71 -18.15
N ASN A 199 20.93 15.53 -19.07
CA ASN A 199 20.68 15.36 -20.51
C ASN A 199 21.46 14.21 -21.18
N ASN A 200 22.06 13.27 -20.45
CA ASN A 200 22.54 12.05 -21.10
C ASN A 200 22.36 10.84 -20.18
N GLN A 201 21.49 9.94 -20.65
CA GLN A 201 21.52 8.52 -20.35
C GLN A 201 22.96 8.00 -20.53
N ASP A 202 23.33 6.97 -19.76
CA ASP A 202 24.61 6.25 -19.79
C ASP A 202 25.69 6.74 -18.82
N TYR A 203 25.35 6.81 -17.52
CA TYR A 203 26.35 6.56 -16.47
C TYR A 203 26.06 5.20 -15.85
N ASN A 204 27.01 4.27 -15.97
CA ASN A 204 26.91 2.89 -15.48
C ASN A 204 26.64 2.87 -13.96
N ASP A 205 25.37 2.68 -13.62
CA ASP A 205 24.79 2.71 -12.28
C ASP A 205 24.97 1.39 -11.49
N ASP A 206 25.70 0.42 -12.04
CA ASP A 206 25.80 -0.92 -11.43
C ASP A 206 26.68 -0.96 -10.18
N ASN A 207 27.67 -0.06 -10.04
CA ASN A 207 28.49 0.02 -8.82
C ASN A 207 27.78 0.74 -7.65
N ASN A 208 26.74 1.56 -7.93
CA ASN A 208 26.01 2.29 -6.89
C ASN A 208 24.83 1.49 -6.31
N LYS A 209 24.26 0.56 -7.11
CA LYS A 209 23.15 -0.32 -6.70
C LYS A 209 23.51 -1.26 -5.54
N ASN A 210 24.80 -1.54 -5.33
CA ASN A 210 25.30 -2.37 -4.24
C ASN A 210 25.46 -1.60 -2.91
N ASN A 211 25.41 -0.26 -2.95
CA ASN A 211 25.74 0.58 -1.80
C ASN A 211 24.51 0.99 -0.98
N THR A 212 23.33 0.55 -1.40
CA THR A 212 22.04 0.86 -0.79
C THR A 212 21.53 -0.31 0.03
N MET A 213 21.18 -0.07 1.29
CA MET A 213 20.59 -1.08 2.17
C MET A 213 19.14 -0.71 2.48
N GLY A 214 18.18 -1.48 1.99
CA GLY A 214 16.76 -1.26 2.25
C GLY A 214 16.22 -2.15 3.36
N PHE A 215 15.54 -1.56 4.35
CA PHE A 215 14.82 -2.28 5.40
C PHE A 215 13.31 -2.09 5.23
N PRO A 216 12.50 -3.16 5.26
CA PRO A 216 11.06 -3.04 5.04
C PRO A 216 10.40 -2.34 6.23
N VAL A 217 9.67 -1.27 5.95
CA VAL A 217 8.83 -0.52 6.90
C VAL A 217 7.38 -0.86 6.57
N ILE A 218 6.73 -1.58 7.47
CA ILE A 218 5.36 -2.07 7.26
C ILE A 218 4.42 -1.24 8.12
N VAL A 219 3.54 -0.48 7.46
CA VAL A 219 2.46 0.23 8.14
C VAL A 219 1.18 -0.58 7.99
N THR A 220 0.66 -1.04 9.12
CA THR A 220 -0.59 -1.80 9.18
C THR A 220 -1.74 -0.90 9.62
N ALA A 221 -2.95 -1.17 9.14
CA ALA A 221 -4.14 -0.43 9.56
C ALA A 221 -4.37 -0.62 11.06
N ASP A 222 -4.67 0.47 11.78
CA ASP A 222 -5.17 0.34 13.14
C ASP A 222 -6.54 -0.34 13.11
N LYS A 223 -6.60 -1.58 13.60
CA LYS A 223 -7.85 -2.31 13.74
C LYS A 223 -8.53 -1.87 15.04
N GLY A 224 -8.92 -0.61 15.07
CA GLY A 224 -9.66 -0.04 16.19
C GLY A 224 -10.98 -0.77 16.43
N ILE A 225 -11.54 -0.58 17.63
CA ILE A 225 -12.82 -1.16 18.06
C ILE A 225 -13.95 -0.78 17.08
N GLY A 226 -13.90 0.44 16.52
CA GLY A 226 -14.87 0.90 15.52
C GLY A 226 -14.92 0.02 14.26
N HIS A 227 -13.77 -0.45 13.76
CA HIS A 227 -13.73 -1.35 12.61
C HIS A 227 -14.35 -2.71 12.94
N LEU A 228 -14.13 -3.22 14.16
CA LEU A 228 -14.75 -4.46 14.62
C LEU A 228 -16.28 -4.32 14.69
N VAL A 229 -16.77 -3.23 15.30
CA VAL A 229 -18.20 -2.93 15.39
C VAL A 229 -18.82 -2.78 14.00
N PHE A 230 -18.21 -1.99 13.10
CA PHE A 230 -18.66 -1.83 11.72
C PHE A 230 -18.74 -3.17 10.99
N ARG A 231 -17.69 -4.01 11.09
CA ARG A 231 -17.66 -5.33 10.47
C ARG A 231 -18.78 -6.23 10.99
N ILE A 232 -19.01 -6.25 12.31
CA ILE A 232 -20.10 -7.05 12.89
C ILE A 232 -21.46 -6.55 12.37
N ILE A 233 -21.68 -5.24 12.33
CA ILE A 233 -22.92 -4.65 11.82
C ILE A 233 -23.14 -5.03 10.35
N VAL A 234 -22.13 -4.90 9.50
CA VAL A 234 -22.22 -5.26 8.07
C VAL A 234 -22.52 -6.76 7.91
N ILE A 235 -21.86 -7.63 8.66
CA ILE A 235 -22.13 -9.08 8.62
C ILE A 235 -23.57 -9.38 9.02
N ILE A 236 -24.06 -8.78 10.11
CA ILE A 236 -25.44 -8.94 10.55
C ILE A 236 -26.42 -8.43 9.49
N MET A 237 -26.17 -7.24 8.94
CA MET A 237 -27.02 -6.63 7.91
C MET A 237 -27.11 -7.51 6.66
N VAL A 238 -25.97 -7.97 6.13
CA VAL A 238 -25.92 -8.84 4.95
C VAL A 238 -26.61 -10.19 5.23
N THR A 239 -26.42 -10.75 6.43
CA THR A 239 -27.07 -12.01 6.83
C THR A 239 -28.58 -11.86 6.87
N VAL A 240 -29.10 -10.82 7.53
CA VAL A 240 -30.55 -10.56 7.63
C VAL A 240 -31.14 -10.28 6.24
N PHE A 241 -30.44 -9.50 5.41
CA PHE A 241 -30.91 -9.18 4.06
C PHE A 241 -30.97 -10.42 3.15
N THR A 242 -29.93 -11.26 3.20
CA THR A 242 -29.91 -12.51 2.43
C THR A 242 -30.92 -13.52 2.95
N PHE A 243 -31.12 -13.57 4.28
CA PHE A 243 -32.11 -14.44 4.92
C PHE A 243 -33.56 -14.05 4.56
N THR A 244 -33.90 -12.77 4.64
CA THR A 244 -35.23 -12.26 4.27
C THR A 244 -35.54 -12.52 2.79
N MET A 245 -34.56 -12.29 1.90
CA MET A 245 -34.68 -12.67 0.50
C MET A 245 -34.90 -14.18 0.31
N GLY A 246 -34.29 -15.01 1.16
CA GLY A 246 -34.52 -16.45 1.19
C GLY A 246 -35.92 -16.85 1.65
N CYS A 247 -36.51 -16.12 2.60
CA CYS A 247 -37.87 -16.36 3.07
C CYS A 247 -38.95 -16.00 2.05
N ASP A 248 -38.68 -15.03 1.16
CA ASP A 248 -39.59 -14.63 0.08
C ASP A 248 -39.62 -15.62 -1.10
N LEU A 249 -38.86 -16.73 -1.03
CA LEU A 249 -38.84 -17.76 -2.07
C LEU A 249 -39.99 -18.76 -1.92
N GLU A 250 -40.89 -18.78 -2.90
CA GLU A 250 -41.90 -19.83 -3.02
C GLU A 250 -41.32 -21.08 -3.72
N VAL A 251 -41.27 -22.20 -2.99
CA VAL A 251 -40.87 -23.53 -3.52
C VAL A 251 -41.59 -23.94 -4.83
N PRO A 252 -42.92 -23.75 -4.99
CA PRO A 252 -43.59 -24.11 -6.26
C PRO A 252 -43.10 -23.28 -7.45
N LEU A 253 -42.64 -22.05 -7.21
CA LEU A 253 -42.14 -21.11 -8.22
C LEU A 253 -40.79 -21.57 -8.80
N ILE A 254 -39.94 -22.14 -7.94
CA ILE A 254 -38.66 -22.76 -8.32
C ILE A 254 -38.94 -23.94 -9.26
N LEU A 255 -39.89 -24.81 -8.89
CA LEU A 255 -40.29 -25.96 -9.70
C LEU A 255 -40.84 -25.56 -11.09
N HIS A 256 -41.57 -24.45 -11.16
CA HIS A 256 -42.10 -23.94 -12.43
C HIS A 256 -40.99 -23.48 -13.38
N HIS A 257 -40.00 -22.77 -12.87
CA HIS A 257 -38.89 -22.26 -13.67
C HIS A 257 -37.89 -23.33 -14.09
N PHE A 258 -37.74 -24.41 -13.32
CA PHE A 258 -37.01 -25.60 -13.76
C PHE A 258 -37.58 -26.21 -15.06
N LYS A 259 -38.87 -25.99 -15.35
CA LYS A 259 -39.50 -26.44 -16.60
C LYS A 259 -39.25 -25.49 -17.79
N ARG A 260 -38.74 -24.28 -17.57
CA ARG A 260 -38.45 -23.28 -18.61
C ARG A 260 -37.11 -22.56 -18.36
N PRO A 261 -35.96 -23.26 -18.54
CA PRO A 261 -34.64 -22.76 -18.17
C PRO A 261 -34.07 -21.67 -19.09
N ILE A 262 -34.71 -21.41 -20.24
CA ILE A 262 -34.17 -20.51 -21.27
C ILE A 262 -34.04 -19.08 -20.74
N SER A 263 -35.07 -18.56 -20.07
CA SER A 263 -35.06 -17.20 -19.51
C SER A 263 -34.01 -17.03 -18.42
N VAL A 264 -33.91 -18.02 -17.53
CA VAL A 264 -32.94 -18.07 -16.42
C VAL A 264 -31.50 -18.11 -16.94
N SER A 265 -31.25 -18.94 -17.96
CA SER A 265 -29.91 -19.09 -18.55
C SER A 265 -29.45 -17.81 -19.24
N ILE A 266 -30.34 -17.10 -19.93
CA ILE A 266 -30.03 -15.83 -20.59
C ILE A 266 -29.62 -14.78 -19.55
N GLY A 267 -30.38 -14.61 -18.47
CA GLY A 267 -30.00 -13.60 -17.47
C GLY A 267 -28.80 -14.00 -16.63
N PHE A 268 -28.56 -15.30 -16.39
CA PHE A 268 -27.29 -15.75 -15.80
C PHE A 268 -26.10 -15.37 -16.69
N PHE A 269 -26.21 -15.59 -18.00
CA PHE A 269 -25.19 -15.19 -18.96
C PHE A 269 -25.00 -13.67 -18.98
N CYS A 270 -26.08 -12.90 -18.97
CA CYS A 270 -26.00 -11.43 -18.86
C CYS A 270 -25.31 -10.95 -17.59
N GLN A 271 -25.64 -11.54 -16.44
CA GLN A 271 -25.09 -11.14 -15.15
C GLN A 271 -23.58 -11.43 -15.06
N PHE A 272 -23.13 -12.61 -15.46
CA PHE A 272 -21.74 -13.02 -15.26
C PHE A 272 -20.82 -12.79 -16.46
N PHE A 273 -21.36 -12.55 -17.65
CA PHE A 273 -20.57 -12.28 -18.85
C PHE A 273 -20.64 -10.81 -19.27
N PHE A 274 -21.85 -10.29 -19.48
CA PHE A 274 -22.01 -8.92 -19.98
C PHE A 274 -21.69 -7.87 -18.91
N MET A 275 -22.10 -8.07 -17.65
CA MET A 275 -21.84 -7.08 -16.60
C MET A 275 -20.34 -6.83 -16.35
N PRO A 276 -19.47 -7.87 -16.22
CA PRO A 276 -18.03 -7.65 -16.09
C PRO A 276 -17.39 -7.09 -17.37
N LEU A 277 -17.88 -7.48 -18.55
CA LEU A 277 -17.39 -6.95 -19.83
C LEU A 277 -17.65 -5.44 -19.95
N ILE A 278 -18.85 -5.00 -19.56
CA ILE A 278 -19.20 -3.58 -19.54
C ILE A 278 -18.35 -2.83 -18.52
N ALA A 279 -18.18 -3.37 -17.30
CA ALA A 279 -17.33 -2.76 -16.28
C ALA A 279 -15.87 -2.62 -16.74
N PHE A 280 -15.33 -3.63 -17.41
CA PHE A 280 -14.00 -3.57 -18.00
C PHE A 280 -13.92 -2.53 -19.13
N GLY A 281 -14.93 -2.47 -20.00
CA GLY A 281 -15.03 -1.44 -21.04
C GLY A 281 -15.06 -0.02 -20.45
N ILE A 282 -15.85 0.20 -19.40
CA ILE A 282 -15.92 1.48 -18.69
C ILE A 282 -14.57 1.83 -18.07
N ALA A 283 -13.91 0.87 -17.41
CA ALA A 283 -12.59 1.09 -16.81
C ALA A 283 -11.49 1.40 -17.85
N LYS A 284 -11.66 0.96 -19.10
CA LYS A 284 -10.76 1.27 -20.23
C LYS A 284 -11.03 2.62 -20.88
N ILE A 285 -12.30 3.01 -21.00
CA ILE A 285 -12.73 4.22 -21.72
C ILE A 285 -12.61 5.46 -20.83
N ILE A 286 -12.98 5.34 -19.56
CA ILE A 286 -12.91 6.45 -18.60
C ILE A 286 -11.52 6.40 -17.95
N PRO A 287 -10.80 7.53 -17.82
CA PRO A 287 -9.52 7.59 -17.11
C PRO A 287 -9.74 7.46 -15.59
N ILE A 288 -10.14 6.28 -15.15
CA ILE A 288 -10.36 5.92 -13.75
C ILE A 288 -9.05 5.37 -13.19
N ARG A 289 -8.70 5.75 -11.96
CA ARG A 289 -7.57 5.14 -11.23
C ARG A 289 -7.73 3.62 -11.17
N SER A 290 -6.63 2.87 -11.33
CA SER A 290 -6.60 1.41 -11.32
C SER A 290 -7.40 0.79 -10.17
N ASP A 291 -7.32 1.41 -9.00
CA ASP A 291 -7.92 0.94 -7.75
C ASP A 291 -9.46 0.96 -7.83
N PHE A 292 -10.02 2.03 -8.40
CA PHE A 292 -11.45 2.15 -8.63
C PHE A 292 -11.91 1.26 -9.79
N GLY A 293 -11.07 1.07 -10.82
CA GLY A 293 -11.35 0.12 -11.89
C GLY A 293 -11.47 -1.32 -11.38
N PHE A 294 -10.58 -1.72 -10.46
CA PHE A 294 -10.65 -3.02 -9.80
C PHE A 294 -11.89 -3.15 -8.91
N GLY A 295 -12.21 -2.11 -8.13
CA GLY A 295 -13.44 -2.06 -7.34
C GLY A 295 -14.70 -2.19 -8.21
N LEU A 296 -14.75 -1.48 -9.34
CA LEU A 296 -15.85 -1.55 -10.30
C LEU A 296 -16.00 -2.95 -10.90
N LEU A 297 -14.89 -3.60 -11.25
CA LEU A 297 -14.89 -4.97 -11.76
C LEU A 297 -15.37 -5.96 -10.69
N THR A 298 -14.96 -5.78 -9.43
CA THR A 298 -15.36 -6.63 -8.31
C THR A 298 -16.86 -6.52 -8.05
N ILE A 299 -17.41 -5.31 -8.10
CA ILE A 299 -18.85 -5.06 -7.99
C ILE A 299 -19.59 -5.73 -9.16
N ALA A 300 -19.09 -5.61 -10.39
CA ALA A 300 -19.73 -6.20 -11.57
C ALA A 300 -19.69 -7.74 -11.59
N CYS A 301 -18.70 -8.35 -10.95
CA CYS A 301 -18.60 -9.81 -10.80
C CYS A 301 -19.47 -10.35 -9.65
N SER A 302 -20.03 -9.47 -8.82
CA SER A 302 -20.85 -9.88 -7.68
C SER A 302 -22.24 -10.34 -8.13
N PRO A 303 -22.87 -11.30 -7.42
CA PRO A 303 -24.22 -11.74 -7.72
C PRO A 303 -25.22 -10.58 -7.58
N GLY A 304 -26.38 -10.71 -8.23
CA GLY A 304 -27.44 -9.72 -8.13
C GLY A 304 -27.92 -9.56 -6.68
N GLY A 305 -28.33 -8.34 -6.31
CA GLY A 305 -28.90 -8.06 -4.99
C GLY A 305 -30.44 -7.95 -5.02
N GLY A 306 -31.08 -8.08 -3.86
CA GLY A 306 -32.54 -7.98 -3.71
C GLY A 306 -33.16 -6.63 -4.13
N ALA A 307 -32.36 -5.57 -4.29
CA ALA A 307 -32.83 -4.30 -4.83
C ALA A 307 -33.38 -4.42 -6.27
N SER A 308 -32.86 -5.37 -7.06
CA SER A 308 -33.36 -5.65 -8.42
C SER A 308 -34.83 -6.10 -8.43
N ASN A 309 -35.27 -6.82 -7.39
CA ASN A 309 -36.65 -7.27 -7.25
C ASN A 309 -37.61 -6.09 -7.10
N GLY A 310 -37.19 -5.04 -6.37
CA GLY A 310 -37.96 -3.79 -6.23
C GLY A 310 -38.10 -3.05 -7.55
N TRP A 311 -37.02 -2.96 -8.34
CA TRP A 311 -37.07 -2.35 -9.68
C TRP A 311 -37.94 -3.16 -10.65
N CYS A 312 -37.91 -4.49 -10.58
CA CYS A 312 -38.76 -5.35 -11.40
C CYS A 312 -40.25 -5.10 -11.10
N LEU A 313 -40.62 -5.01 -9.81
CA LEU A 313 -41.98 -4.67 -9.38
C LEU A 313 -42.42 -3.28 -9.89
N LEU A 314 -41.54 -2.27 -9.80
CA LEU A 314 -41.85 -0.90 -10.23
C LEU A 314 -42.03 -0.79 -11.76
N LEU A 315 -41.26 -1.55 -12.52
CA LEU A 315 -41.28 -1.52 -13.98
C LEU A 315 -42.32 -2.49 -14.59
N GLY A 316 -43.11 -3.19 -13.76
CA GLY A 316 -44.10 -4.17 -14.20
C GLY A 316 -43.48 -5.43 -14.84
N GLY A 317 -42.25 -5.75 -14.46
CA GLY A 317 -41.53 -6.94 -14.92
C GLY A 317 -41.95 -8.22 -14.18
N ASP A 318 -41.40 -9.34 -14.60
CA ASP A 318 -41.61 -10.64 -13.95
C ASP A 318 -40.79 -10.73 -12.65
N ILE A 319 -41.43 -10.43 -11.53
CA ILE A 319 -40.84 -10.47 -10.19
C ILE A 319 -40.39 -11.89 -9.85
N ASN A 320 -41.13 -12.89 -10.31
CA ASN A 320 -40.83 -14.30 -10.06
C ASN A 320 -39.51 -14.71 -10.71
N LEU A 321 -39.28 -14.24 -11.94
CA LEU A 321 -38.02 -14.45 -12.65
C LEU A 321 -36.85 -13.71 -11.97
N SER A 322 -37.06 -12.49 -11.49
CA SER A 322 -36.03 -11.68 -10.80
C SER A 322 -35.55 -12.33 -9.50
N ILE A 323 -36.49 -12.78 -8.66
CA ILE A 323 -36.17 -13.43 -7.39
C ILE A 323 -35.39 -14.73 -7.64
N LEU A 324 -35.81 -15.52 -8.63
CA LEU A 324 -35.18 -16.78 -8.99
C LEU A 324 -33.75 -16.59 -9.53
N MET A 325 -33.53 -15.61 -10.41
CA MET A 325 -32.18 -15.29 -10.89
C MET A 325 -31.25 -14.88 -9.76
N THR A 326 -31.75 -14.04 -8.85
CA THR A 326 -30.98 -13.57 -7.71
C THR A 326 -30.60 -14.76 -6.81
N PHE A 327 -31.53 -15.68 -6.52
CA PHE A 327 -31.26 -16.89 -5.75
C PHE A 327 -30.20 -17.81 -6.41
N ILE A 328 -30.35 -18.09 -7.71
CA ILE A 328 -29.38 -18.93 -8.45
C ILE A 328 -28.01 -18.26 -8.49
N SER A 329 -27.95 -16.94 -8.65
CA SER A 329 -26.68 -16.20 -8.64
C SER A 329 -25.99 -16.23 -7.27
N SER A 330 -26.73 -16.10 -6.18
CA SER A 330 -26.22 -16.21 -4.81
C SER A 330 -25.74 -17.63 -4.49
N LEU A 331 -26.49 -18.66 -4.91
CA LEU A 331 -26.06 -20.06 -4.77
C LEU A 331 -24.79 -20.33 -5.58
N SER A 332 -24.71 -19.81 -6.81
CA SER A 332 -23.50 -19.90 -7.64
C SER A 332 -22.31 -19.20 -6.98
N ALA A 333 -22.52 -18.05 -6.34
CA ALA A 333 -21.47 -17.34 -5.61
C ALA A 333 -20.96 -18.15 -4.41
N LEU A 334 -21.85 -18.81 -3.65
CA LEU A 334 -21.47 -19.72 -2.57
C LEU A 334 -20.68 -20.93 -3.08
N CYS A 335 -21.09 -21.54 -4.19
CA CYS A 335 -20.36 -22.65 -4.81
C CYS A 335 -18.97 -22.23 -5.30
N LYS A 336 -18.84 -21.04 -5.92
CA LYS A 336 -17.54 -20.52 -6.37
C LYS A 336 -16.59 -20.24 -5.20
N PHE A 337 -17.10 -19.77 -4.06
CA PHE A 337 -16.28 -19.51 -2.88
C PHE A 337 -15.63 -20.79 -2.32
N ASN A 338 -16.36 -21.90 -2.25
CA ASN A 338 -15.82 -23.20 -1.82
C ASN A 338 -14.85 -23.84 -2.83
N LEU A 339 -14.96 -23.54 -4.12
CA LEU A 339 -14.06 -24.08 -5.14
C LEU A 339 -12.69 -23.38 -5.19
N LEU A 340 -12.60 -22.14 -4.69
CA LEU A 340 -11.35 -21.37 -4.64
C LEU A 340 -10.56 -21.58 -3.33
N THR A 341 -11.15 -22.27 -2.34
CA THR A 341 -10.57 -22.51 -1.01
C THR A 341 -10.19 -23.99 -0.76
N VAL A 342 -10.25 -24.82 -1.81
CA VAL A 342 -9.65 -26.17 -1.90
C VAL A 342 -8.59 -26.12 -2.99
#